data_AF-A0A9D2W9B9-F1
#
_entry.id   AF-A0A9D2W9B9-F1
#
_cell.length_a   1.000
_cell.length_b   1.000
_cell.length_c   1.000
_cell.angle_alpha   90.00
_cell.angle_beta   90.00
_cell.angle_gamma   90.00
#
_symmetry.space_group_name_H-M   'P 1'
#
loop_
_entity.id
_entity.type
_entity.pdbx_description
1 polymer ?
#
loop_
_entity_poly.entity_id
_entity_poly.type
_entity_poly.pdbx_seq_one_letter_code
_entity_poly.pdbx_strand_id
1 'polypeptide(L)'
;MAEAVKFRRRRLLTPEQEQRQQLLEEMAQTRLSLNQAYADFNAQSDPDLVDACVFTINALRSRHSYLVRQIKLLETGKGDVG
;
A
#
# COMPACT_ATOMS: atom_id res chain seq x y z
N MET A 1 -1.69 -26.55 -10.18
CA MET A 1 -0.33 -26.34 -10.74
C MET A 1 0.17 -24.87 -10.67
N ALA A 2 -0.43 -23.98 -9.86
CA ALA A 2 -0.03 -22.56 -9.79
C ALA A 2 0.91 -22.21 -8.62
N GLU A 3 0.97 -23.03 -7.56
CA GLU A 3 1.82 -22.75 -6.38
C GLU A 3 3.31 -23.04 -6.61
N ALA A 4 3.65 -24.02 -7.45
CA ALA A 4 5.05 -24.44 -7.68
C ALA A 4 5.91 -23.42 -8.46
N VAL A 5 5.28 -22.42 -9.08
CA VAL A 5 5.96 -21.32 -9.78
C VAL A 5 6.22 -20.15 -8.83
N LYS A 6 5.31 -19.87 -7.88
CA LYS A 6 5.52 -18.86 -6.83
C LYS A 6 6.70 -19.25 -5.93
N PHE A 7 6.84 -20.54 -5.62
CA PHE A 7 7.94 -21.05 -4.80
C PHE A 7 9.32 -20.99 -5.48
N ARG A 8 9.36 -21.11 -6.82
CA ARG A 8 10.62 -21.03 -7.58
C ARG A 8 11.09 -19.59 -7.84
N ARG A 9 10.18 -18.62 -7.93
CA ARG A 9 10.56 -17.19 -8.10
C ARG A 9 11.00 -16.50 -6.81
N ARG A 10 10.57 -17.00 -5.64
CA ARG A 10 11.02 -16.48 -4.33
C ARG A 10 12.49 -16.79 -4.00
N ARG A 11 13.14 -17.71 -4.71
CA ARG A 11 14.51 -18.17 -4.41
C ARG A 11 15.65 -17.23 -4.82
N LEU A 12 15.38 -16.04 -5.35
CA LEU A 12 16.41 -15.11 -5.84
C LEU A 12 16.20 -13.65 -5.42
N LEU A 13 15.17 -13.35 -4.62
CA LEU A 13 14.94 -11.97 -4.15
C LEU A 13 15.77 -11.74 -2.90
N THR A 14 16.53 -10.65 -2.87
CA THR A 14 17.18 -10.20 -1.63
C THR A 14 16.09 -9.81 -0.62
N PRO A 15 16.35 -9.88 0.70
CA PRO A 15 15.37 -9.45 1.71
C PRO A 15 14.87 -8.02 1.46
N GLU A 16 15.71 -7.15 0.90
CA GLU A 16 15.35 -5.79 0.49
C GLU A 16 14.37 -5.76 -0.69
N GLN A 17 14.54 -6.65 -1.68
CA GLN A 17 13.62 -6.77 -2.81
C GLN A 17 12.27 -7.32 -2.37
N GLU A 18 12.25 -8.25 -1.40
CA GLU A 18 11.02 -8.74 -0.78
C GLU A 18 10.31 -7.61 -0.03
N GLN A 19 11.04 -6.85 0.79
CA GLN A 19 10.50 -5.69 1.52
C GLN A 19 9.95 -4.63 0.55
N ARG A 20 10.65 -4.35 -0.55
CA ARG A 20 10.16 -3.43 -1.59
C ARG A 20 8.89 -3.94 -2.26
N GLN A 21 8.82 -5.23 -2.58
CA GLN A 21 7.61 -5.82 -3.16
C GLN A 21 6.43 -5.74 -2.20
N GLN A 22 6.64 -6.06 -0.92
CA GLN A 22 5.61 -5.94 0.11
C GLN A 22 5.08 -4.51 0.22
N LEU A 23 5.95 -3.51 0.28
CA LEU A 23 5.53 -2.11 0.34
C LEU A 23 4.75 -1.65 -0.89
N LEU A 24 5.12 -2.14 -2.08
CA LEU A 24 4.38 -1.85 -3.31
C LEU A 24 3.01 -2.53 -3.35
N GLU A 25 2.93 -3.79 -2.90
CA GLU A 25 1.66 -4.52 -2.75
C GLU A 25 0.74 -3.81 -1.76
N GLU A 26 1.26 -3.41 -0.60
CA GLU A 26 0.51 -2.64 0.39
C GLU A 26 0.06 -1.28 -0.14
N MET A 27 0.87 -0.62 -0.95
CA MET A 27 0.51 0.65 -1.57
C MET A 27 -0.64 0.47 -2.58
N ALA A 28 -0.58 -0.59 -3.40
CA ALA A 28 -1.65 -0.93 -4.34
C ALA A 28 -2.96 -1.26 -3.60
N GLN A 29 -2.90 -2.05 -2.53
CA GLN A 29 -4.05 -2.35 -1.67
C GLN A 29 -4.62 -1.09 -1.04
N THR A 30 -3.77 -0.22 -0.48
CA THR A 30 -4.21 1.05 0.13
C THR A 30 -4.92 1.93 -0.89
N ARG A 31 -4.44 1.96 -2.15
CA ARG A 31 -5.07 2.72 -3.23
C ARG A 31 -6.42 2.14 -3.65
N LEU A 32 -6.56 0.81 -3.66
CA LEU A 32 -7.85 0.15 -3.88
C LEU A 32 -8.85 0.50 -2.77
N SER A 33 -8.43 0.39 -1.50
CA SER A 33 -9.26 0.75 -0.35
C SER A 33 -9.66 2.22 -0.36
N LEU A 34 -8.78 3.13 -0.80
CA LEU A 34 -9.12 4.55 -0.99
C LEU A 34 -10.24 4.71 -2.01
N ASN A 35 -10.12 4.09 -3.18
CA ASN A 35 -11.14 4.17 -4.23
C ASN A 35 -12.49 3.64 -3.73
N GLN A 36 -12.47 2.55 -2.96
CA GLN A 36 -13.66 1.99 -2.35
C GLN A 36 -14.27 2.96 -1.32
N ALA A 37 -13.48 3.50 -0.40
CA ALA A 37 -13.97 4.46 0.59
C ALA A 37 -14.54 5.73 -0.05
N TYR A 38 -13.98 6.18 -1.18
CA TYR A 38 -14.56 7.27 -1.96
C TYR A 38 -15.89 6.90 -2.62
N ALA A 39 -16.03 5.66 -3.12
CA ALA A 39 -17.30 5.18 -3.66
C ALA A 39 -18.37 5.09 -2.56
N ASP A 40 -18.01 4.57 -1.38
CA ASP A 40 -18.88 4.48 -0.21
C ASP A 40 -19.32 5.86 0.28
N PHE A 41 -18.39 6.82 0.36
CA PHE A 41 -18.68 8.22 0.68
C PHE A 41 -19.70 8.84 -0.28
N ASN A 42 -19.58 8.56 -1.59
CA ASN A 42 -20.49 9.09 -2.61
C ASN A 42 -21.86 8.40 -2.61
N ALA A 43 -21.93 7.14 -2.17
CA ALA A 43 -23.18 6.39 -2.08
C ALA A 43 -23.96 6.69 -0.80
N GLN A 44 -23.27 7.15 0.23
CA GLN A 44 -23.86 7.37 1.55
C GLN A 44 -24.49 8.76 1.69
N SER A 45 -25.66 8.81 2.32
CA SER A 45 -26.37 10.07 2.63
C SER A 45 -26.56 10.29 4.13
N ASP A 46 -26.33 9.26 4.94
CA ASP A 46 -26.37 9.34 6.39
C ASP A 46 -25.15 10.14 6.92
N PRO A 47 -25.36 11.23 7.68
CA PRO A 47 -24.28 12.07 8.21
C PRO A 47 -23.22 11.32 9.03
N ASP A 48 -23.63 10.37 9.89
CA ASP A 48 -22.70 9.64 10.75
C ASP A 48 -21.83 8.69 9.92
N LEU A 49 -22.42 8.08 8.89
CA LEU A 49 -21.70 7.18 7.99
C LEU A 49 -20.81 7.94 7.00
N VAL A 50 -21.21 9.15 6.59
CA VAL A 50 -20.36 10.08 5.82
C VAL A 50 -19.14 10.49 6.64
N ASP A 51 -19.32 10.87 7.90
CA ASP A 51 -18.21 11.20 8.80
C ASP A 51 -17.27 10.01 9.00
N ALA A 52 -17.81 8.80 9.20
CA ALA A 52 -17.01 7.58 9.26
C ALA A 52 -16.18 7.34 7.98
N CYS A 53 -16.76 7.60 6.80
CA CYS A 53 -16.03 7.53 5.53
C CYS A 53 -14.90 8.57 5.46
N VAL A 54 -15.12 9.80 5.95
CA VAL A 54 -14.07 10.84 6.01
C VAL A 54 -12.89 10.39 6.89
N PHE A 55 -13.16 9.85 8.08
CA PHE A 55 -12.10 9.31 8.95
C PHE A 55 -11.34 8.17 8.28
N THR A 56 -12.05 7.28 7.58
CA THR A 56 -11.46 6.16 6.84
C THR A 56 -10.55 6.64 5.71
N ILE A 57 -11.01 7.59 4.90
CA ILE A 57 -10.23 8.18 3.81
C ILE A 57 -8.96 8.86 4.36
N ASN A 58 -9.07 9.59 5.47
CA ASN A 58 -7.92 10.27 6.09
C ASN A 58 -6.89 9.27 6.65
N ALA A 59 -7.35 8.19 7.28
CA ALA A 59 -6.48 7.11 7.75
C ALA A 59 -5.73 6.44 6.58
N LEU A 60 -6.44 6.15 5.48
CA LEU A 60 -5.85 5.56 4.29
C LEU A 60 -4.87 6.50 3.57
N ARG A 61 -5.14 7.81 3.49
CA ARG A 61 -4.17 8.80 2.96
C ARG A 61 -2.91 8.87 3.82
N SER A 62 -3.06 8.78 5.13
CA SER A 62 -1.93 8.77 6.07
C SER A 62 -1.07 7.51 5.88
N ARG A 63 -1.71 6.34 5.74
CA ARG A 63 -1.04 5.08 5.39
C ARG A 63 -0.32 5.18 4.05
N HIS A 64 -0.98 5.69 3.01
CA HIS A 64 -0.37 5.87 1.69
C HIS A 64 0.86 6.78 1.77
N SER A 65 0.77 7.91 2.48
CA SER A 65 1.89 8.83 2.67
C SER A 65 3.06 8.19 3.42
N TYR A 66 2.78 7.35 4.41
CA TYR A 66 3.79 6.56 5.10
C TYR A 66 4.48 5.57 4.17
N LEU A 67 3.72 4.79 3.39
CA LEU A 67 4.27 3.81 2.43
C LEU A 67 5.16 4.48 1.38
N VAL A 68 4.76 5.64 0.86
CA VAL A 68 5.60 6.42 -0.06
C VAL A 68 6.93 6.82 0.59
N ARG A 69 6.91 7.25 1.86
CA ARG A 69 8.15 7.56 2.59
C ARG A 69 9.02 6.31 2.79
N GLN A 70 8.44 5.17 3.15
CA GLN A 70 9.18 3.93 3.33
C GLN A 70 9.85 3.46 2.04
N ILE A 71 9.13 3.51 0.91
CA ILE A 71 9.69 3.17 -0.41
C ILE A 71 10.84 4.12 -0.76
N LYS A 72 10.67 5.43 -0.54
CA LYS A 72 11.74 6.42 -0.77
C LYS A 72 12.95 6.16 0.10
N LEU A 73 12.78 5.84 1.39
CA LEU A 73 13.90 5.53 2.29
C LEU A 73 14.68 4.29 1.83
N LEU A 74 13.98 3.26 1.37
CA LEU A 74 14.58 2.08 0.74
C LEU A 74 15.35 2.42 -0.55
N GLU A 75 14.87 3.38 -1.33
CA GLU A 75 15.52 3.82 -2.58
C GLU A 75 16.69 4.79 -2.32
N THR A 76 16.60 5.66 -1.29
CA THR A 76 17.64 6.64 -0.92
C THR A 76 18.77 6.00 -0.11
N GLY A 77 18.50 4.99 0.73
CA GLY A 77 19.55 4.19 1.38
C GLY A 77 20.47 3.45 0.40
N LYS A 78 20.14 3.48 -0.90
CA LYS A 78 20.91 2.95 -2.02
C LYS A 78 21.95 3.95 -2.59
N GLY A 79 21.97 5.20 -2.10
CA GLY A 79 22.74 6.31 -2.67
C GLY A 79 24.03 6.72 -1.95
N ASP A 80 24.31 6.22 -0.75
CA ASP A 80 25.48 6.58 0.08
C ASP A 80 26.46 5.40 0.25
N VAL A 81 26.71 4.67 -0.83
CA VAL A 81 27.90 3.80 -0.96
C VAL A 81 28.56 4.15 -2.29
N GLY A 82 29.22 5.30 -2.32
CA GLY A 82 30.05 5.79 -3.41
C GLY A 82 31.25 6.54 -2.82
#